data_AF-A0A6H9L8Z6-F1
#
_entry.id   AF-A0A6H9L8Z6-F1
#
_cell.length_a   1.000
_cell.length_b   1.000
_cell.length_c   1.000
_cell.angle_alpha   90.00
_cell.angle_beta   90.00
_cell.angle_gamma   90.00
#
_symmetry.space_group_name_H-M   'P 1'
#
loop_
_entity.id
_entity.type
_entity.pdbx_description
1 polymer ?
#
loop_
_entity_poly.entity_id
_entity_poly.type
_entity_poly.pdbx_seq_one_letter_code
_entity_poly.pdbx_strand_id
1 'polypeptide(L)'
;MSWKTTTAVFISLMLAALLVGCADVPSTGPAAPDLKAEYRFINADVALAGGAVTVDGAGAGSLASAGSATSHQSWDSGSRTVSFNGESIKVSMETDWRGSVVLLPQVTIGNETVRNFLKVNERRIFDSPVAPKIQLENDDGSITELDASMFRFINASDVSVDVNLWLNDSTSVDFASDVEPEGFANYGSIEMASYKVYVTDHTTADTLATFDTGAMSAKRYTAVVWGAAGAVAGKTLADD
;
A
#
# COMPACT_ATOMS: atom_id res chain seq x y z
N MET A 1 -72.56 28.88 -10.37
CA MET A 1 -72.00 27.68 -9.72
C MET A 1 -72.11 27.86 -8.23
N SER A 2 -72.81 26.96 -7.53
CA SER A 2 -73.04 27.03 -6.08
C SER A 2 -71.73 26.79 -5.33
N TRP A 3 -71.46 27.56 -4.27
CA TRP A 3 -70.27 27.42 -3.41
C TRP A 3 -70.09 25.97 -2.89
N LYS A 4 -71.19 25.22 -2.76
CA LYS A 4 -71.19 23.82 -2.32
C LYS A 4 -70.50 22.86 -3.31
N THR A 5 -70.53 23.18 -4.61
CA THR A 5 -69.89 22.35 -5.66
C THR A 5 -68.37 22.52 -5.70
N THR A 6 -67.87 23.71 -5.39
CA THR A 6 -66.42 24.01 -5.44
C THR A 6 -65.66 23.34 -4.30
N THR A 7 -66.26 23.27 -3.11
CA THR A 7 -65.67 22.60 -1.93
C THR A 7 -65.60 21.09 -2.10
N ALA A 8 -66.63 20.48 -2.71
CA ALA A 8 -66.65 19.04 -2.97
C ALA A 8 -65.57 18.60 -3.95
N VAL A 9 -65.32 19.40 -5.00
CA VAL A 9 -64.25 19.13 -5.98
C VAL A 9 -62.87 19.26 -5.32
N PHE A 10 -62.66 20.27 -4.46
CA PHE A 10 -61.39 20.45 -3.75
C PHE A 10 -61.09 19.30 -2.77
N ILE A 11 -62.10 18.87 -1.99
CA ILE A 11 -61.96 17.73 -1.07
C ILE A 11 -61.68 16.43 -1.85
N SER A 12 -62.37 16.21 -2.98
CA SER A 12 -62.16 15.02 -3.82
C SER A 12 -60.78 15.00 -4.48
N LEU A 13 -60.24 16.14 -4.91
CA LEU A 13 -58.88 16.26 -5.44
C LEU A 13 -57.82 16.03 -4.37
N MET A 14 -58.07 16.52 -3.15
CA MET A 14 -57.16 16.32 -2.03
C MET A 14 -57.17 14.87 -1.52
N LEU A 15 -58.34 14.22 -1.50
CA LEU A 15 -58.44 12.77 -1.20
C LEU A 15 -57.76 11.91 -2.26
N ALA A 16 -57.90 12.26 -3.55
CA ALA A 16 -57.22 11.56 -4.63
C ALA A 16 -55.68 11.68 -4.52
N ALA A 17 -55.16 12.86 -4.15
CA ALA A 17 -53.74 13.05 -3.90
C ALA A 17 -53.22 12.26 -2.69
N LEU A 18 -54.03 12.11 -1.63
CA LEU A 18 -53.70 11.28 -0.46
C LEU A 18 -53.72 9.78 -0.77
N LEU A 19 -54.60 9.32 -1.66
CA LEU A 19 -54.70 7.91 -2.06
C LEU A 19 -53.63 7.49 -3.09
N VAL A 20 -53.08 8.43 -3.86
CA VAL A 20 -51.98 8.19 -4.81
C VAL A 20 -50.60 8.48 -4.18
N GLY A 21 -50.58 9.07 -2.97
CA GLY A 21 -49.36 9.41 -2.23
C GLY A 21 -48.63 8.22 -1.57
N CYS A 22 -49.21 7.02 -1.59
CA CYS A 22 -48.51 5.79 -1.23
C CYS A 22 -47.71 5.27 -2.41
N ALA A 23 -46.75 6.07 -2.90
CA ALA A 23 -45.66 5.50 -3.67
C ALA A 23 -44.96 4.51 -2.74
N ASP A 24 -45.00 3.23 -3.09
CA ASP A 24 -44.30 2.15 -2.39
C ASP A 24 -42.80 2.40 -2.56
N VAL A 25 -42.24 3.23 -1.67
CA VAL A 25 -40.79 3.44 -1.60
C VAL A 25 -40.23 2.11 -1.09
N PRO A 26 -39.43 1.39 -1.89
CA PRO A 26 -38.87 0.12 -1.47
C PRO A 26 -38.19 0.31 -0.12
N SER A 27 -38.67 -0.41 0.90
CA SER A 27 -38.13 -0.33 2.27
C SER A 27 -36.68 -0.81 2.35
N THR A 28 -36.20 -1.43 1.27
CA THR A 28 -34.80 -1.78 1.06
C THR A 28 -34.25 -0.89 -0.06
N GLY A 29 -33.46 0.11 0.34
CA GLY A 29 -32.55 0.76 -0.60
C GLY A 29 -31.59 -0.27 -1.22
N PRO A 30 -30.91 0.08 -2.33
CA PRO A 30 -29.85 -0.77 -2.86
C PRO A 30 -28.86 -1.11 -1.75
N ALA A 31 -28.42 -2.36 -1.70
CA ALA A 31 -27.40 -2.79 -0.75
C ALA A 31 -26.20 -1.85 -0.84
N ALA A 32 -25.71 -1.38 0.31
CA ALA A 32 -24.51 -0.56 0.33
C ALA A 32 -23.38 -1.32 -0.39
N PRO A 33 -22.57 -0.63 -1.22
CA PRO A 33 -21.46 -1.27 -1.89
C PRO A 33 -20.54 -1.92 -0.85
N ASP A 34 -20.06 -3.11 -1.16
CA ASP A 34 -19.10 -3.81 -0.32
C ASP A 34 -17.74 -3.10 -0.44
N LEU A 35 -17.48 -2.23 0.53
CA LEU A 35 -16.31 -1.37 0.55
C LEU A 35 -15.10 -2.19 0.97
N LYS A 36 -14.29 -2.60 -0.01
CA LYS A 36 -13.06 -3.38 0.20
C LYS A 36 -11.81 -2.53 0.13
N ALA A 37 -10.84 -2.85 0.96
CA ALA A 37 -9.48 -2.38 0.92
C ALA A 37 -8.52 -3.54 0.63
N GLU A 38 -7.27 -3.26 0.27
CA GLU A 38 -6.28 -4.29 0.00
C GLU A 38 -5.01 -4.04 0.78
N TYR A 39 -4.57 -5.04 1.55
CA TYR A 39 -3.44 -4.90 2.47
C TYR A 39 -2.53 -6.12 2.43
N ARG A 40 -1.24 -5.87 2.64
CA ARG A 40 -0.26 -6.89 3.03
C ARG A 40 0.49 -6.49 4.29
N PHE A 41 1.19 -7.46 4.85
CA PHE A 41 2.00 -7.30 6.05
C PHE A 41 3.44 -7.67 5.73
N ILE A 42 4.40 -6.93 6.28
CA ILE A 42 5.84 -7.10 6.04
C ILE A 42 6.52 -7.18 7.40
N ASN A 43 7.40 -8.18 7.60
CA ASN A 43 8.25 -8.24 8.78
C ASN A 43 9.58 -7.54 8.50
N ALA A 44 9.89 -6.46 9.22
CA ALA A 44 11.19 -5.79 9.20
C ALA A 44 12.00 -6.03 10.50
N ASP A 45 11.46 -6.79 11.46
CA ASP A 45 12.15 -7.08 12.70
C ASP A 45 12.95 -8.40 12.60
N VAL A 46 14.27 -8.28 12.76
CA VAL A 46 15.23 -9.41 12.76
C VAL A 46 15.09 -10.31 13.98
N ALA A 47 14.61 -9.78 15.10
CA ALA A 47 14.41 -10.53 16.34
C ALA A 47 13.06 -11.25 16.38
N LEU A 48 12.16 -10.91 15.46
CA LEU A 48 10.80 -11.44 15.45
C LEU A 48 10.76 -12.82 14.80
N ALA A 49 10.46 -13.83 15.62
CA ALA A 49 10.21 -15.19 15.14
C ALA A 49 8.99 -15.23 14.22
N GLY A 50 9.04 -16.12 13.22
CA GLY A 50 7.93 -16.30 12.29
C GLY A 50 6.62 -16.67 12.98
N GLY A 51 5.51 -16.24 12.39
CA GLY A 51 4.18 -16.37 12.98
C GLY A 51 3.05 -16.12 11.98
N ALA A 52 1.81 -16.37 12.43
CA ALA A 52 0.62 -16.06 11.66
C ALA A 52 0.20 -14.60 11.89
N VAL A 53 -0.22 -13.94 10.81
CA VAL A 53 -0.89 -12.64 10.86
C VAL A 53 -2.39 -12.89 10.82
N THR A 54 -3.15 -12.15 11.62
CA THR A 54 -4.60 -12.16 11.57
C THR A 54 -5.16 -10.75 11.45
N VAL A 55 -6.33 -10.61 10.81
CA VAL A 55 -7.11 -9.38 10.73
C VAL A 55 -8.51 -9.68 11.25
N ASP A 56 -8.90 -9.01 12.34
CA ASP A 56 -10.13 -9.27 13.10
C ASP A 56 -10.30 -10.76 13.46
N GLY A 57 -9.18 -11.45 13.73
CA GLY A 57 -9.14 -12.88 14.04
C GLY A 57 -9.18 -13.82 12.83
N ALA A 58 -9.41 -13.32 11.62
CA ALA A 58 -9.30 -14.10 10.38
C ALA A 58 -7.83 -14.20 9.94
N GLY A 59 -7.41 -15.34 9.41
CA GLY A 59 -6.03 -15.55 8.96
C GLY A 59 -5.67 -14.71 7.72
N ALA A 60 -4.57 -13.97 7.79
CA ALA A 60 -4.04 -13.10 6.74
C ALA A 60 -2.74 -13.60 6.09
N GLY A 61 -2.27 -14.78 6.49
CA GLY A 61 -1.01 -15.38 6.05
C GLY A 61 -0.01 -15.54 7.20
N SER A 62 1.25 -15.78 6.85
CA SER A 62 2.34 -15.91 7.81
C SER A 62 3.57 -15.14 7.36
N LEU A 63 4.34 -14.68 8.35
CA LEU A 63 5.65 -14.05 8.18
C LEU A 63 6.68 -15.00 8.76
N ALA A 64 7.74 -15.30 8.02
CA ALA A 64 8.74 -16.30 8.44
C ALA A 64 9.95 -15.66 9.15
N SER A 65 10.51 -14.63 8.54
CA SER A 65 11.71 -13.92 9.00
C SER A 65 11.65 -12.44 8.57
N ALA A 66 12.63 -11.63 8.98
CA ALA A 66 12.76 -10.29 8.42
C ALA A 66 12.87 -10.33 6.88
N GLY A 67 12.26 -9.34 6.22
CA GLY A 67 12.07 -9.30 4.77
C GLY A 67 11.03 -10.27 4.21
N SER A 68 10.29 -10.99 5.06
CA SER A 68 9.11 -11.74 4.59
C SER A 68 7.87 -10.85 4.52
N ALA A 69 6.98 -11.16 3.60
CA ALA A 69 5.73 -10.45 3.43
C ALA A 69 4.60 -11.43 3.08
N THR A 70 3.38 -11.08 3.48
CA THR A 70 2.18 -11.75 2.96
C THR A 70 1.90 -11.27 1.54
N SER A 71 1.07 -12.02 0.81
CA SER A 71 0.44 -11.47 -0.39
C SER A 71 -0.47 -10.30 0.00
N HIS A 72 -0.73 -9.42 -0.96
CA HIS A 72 -1.85 -8.51 -0.82
C HIS A 72 -3.16 -9.31 -0.80
N GLN A 73 -4.05 -8.95 0.13
CA GLN A 73 -5.34 -9.59 0.31
C GLN A 73 -6.42 -8.54 0.48
N SER A 74 -7.62 -8.85 0.00
CA SER A 74 -8.77 -7.97 0.12
C SER A 74 -9.43 -8.16 1.48
N TRP A 75 -9.66 -7.04 2.16
CA TRP A 75 -10.31 -6.96 3.46
C TRP A 75 -11.47 -5.99 3.39
N ASP A 76 -12.44 -6.16 4.27
CA ASP A 76 -13.46 -5.15 4.48
C ASP A 76 -12.79 -3.85 4.95
N SER A 77 -13.17 -2.72 4.37
CA SER A 77 -12.69 -1.40 4.78
C SER A 77 -13.16 -1.04 6.20
N GLY A 78 -12.54 -0.01 6.79
CA GLY A 78 -12.79 0.47 8.14
C GLY A 78 -11.62 0.23 9.10
N SER A 79 -11.85 0.46 10.39
CA SER A 79 -10.84 0.20 11.43
C SER A 79 -10.80 -1.29 11.74
N ARG A 80 -9.66 -1.92 11.45
CA ARG A 80 -9.40 -3.35 11.60
C ARG A 80 -8.34 -3.60 12.66
N THR A 81 -8.47 -4.69 13.40
CA THR A 81 -7.45 -5.14 14.36
C THR A 81 -6.54 -6.13 13.67
N VAL A 82 -5.28 -5.77 13.50
CA VAL A 82 -4.25 -6.66 12.97
C VAL A 82 -3.48 -7.23 14.14
N SER A 83 -3.35 -8.55 14.21
CA SER A 83 -2.63 -9.24 15.29
C SER A 83 -1.55 -10.16 14.76
N PHE A 84 -0.40 -10.15 15.45
CA PHE A 84 0.75 -10.99 15.14
C PHE A 84 1.49 -11.33 16.44
N ASN A 85 1.77 -12.61 16.70
CA ASN A 85 2.47 -13.09 17.90
C ASN A 85 1.97 -12.50 19.24
N GLY A 86 0.66 -12.28 19.35
CA GLY A 86 0.03 -11.73 20.57
C GLY A 86 0.04 -10.21 20.67
N GLU A 87 0.76 -9.52 19.79
CA GLU A 87 0.67 -8.07 19.62
C GLU A 87 -0.52 -7.72 18.72
N SER A 88 -1.16 -6.57 18.94
CA SER A 88 -2.31 -6.13 18.15
C SER A 88 -2.29 -4.63 17.92
N ILE A 89 -2.62 -4.22 16.70
CA ILE A 89 -2.66 -2.82 16.26
C ILE A 89 -3.97 -2.54 15.53
N LYS A 90 -4.43 -1.29 15.58
CA LYS A 90 -5.55 -0.84 14.77
C LYS A 90 -5.05 -0.23 13.47
N VAL A 91 -5.54 -0.75 12.35
CA VAL A 91 -5.23 -0.26 11.01
C VAL A 91 -6.52 0.27 10.38
N SER A 92 -6.50 1.53 9.94
CA SER A 92 -7.58 2.07 9.10
C SER A 92 -7.38 1.57 7.67
N MET A 93 -8.22 0.64 7.23
CA MET A 93 -8.18 0.07 5.89
C MET A 93 -9.15 0.83 4.98
N GLU A 94 -8.64 1.52 3.98
CA GLU A 94 -9.43 2.45 3.15
C GLU A 94 -9.62 1.90 1.73
N THR A 95 -10.77 2.15 1.11
CA THR A 95 -11.17 1.52 -0.16
C THR A 95 -10.36 1.97 -1.37
N ASP A 96 -9.88 3.20 -1.32
CA ASP A 96 -9.18 3.84 -2.44
C ASP A 96 -7.68 3.48 -2.44
N TRP A 97 -7.25 2.72 -1.44
CA TRP A 97 -5.84 2.47 -1.17
C TRP A 97 -5.52 0.98 -1.15
N ARG A 98 -4.34 0.68 -1.67
CA ARG A 98 -3.61 -0.55 -1.42
C ARG A 98 -2.54 -0.24 -0.38
N GLY A 99 -2.41 -1.07 0.64
CA GLY A 99 -1.60 -0.77 1.80
C GLY A 99 -0.58 -1.85 2.13
N SER A 100 0.53 -1.42 2.71
CA SER A 100 1.52 -2.29 3.34
C SER A 100 1.72 -1.85 4.78
N VAL A 101 1.61 -2.80 5.70
CA VAL A 101 1.89 -2.58 7.11
C VAL A 101 3.20 -3.29 7.43
N VAL A 102 4.21 -2.52 7.84
CA VAL A 102 5.54 -3.01 8.17
C VAL A 102 5.68 -3.11 9.67
N LEU A 103 5.95 -4.31 10.18
CA LEU A 103 6.28 -4.58 11.57
C LEU A 103 7.74 -4.16 11.80
N LEU A 104 7.92 -3.00 12.45
CA LEU A 104 9.25 -2.46 12.76
C LEU A 104 9.84 -3.15 13.99
N PRO A 105 11.17 -3.10 14.21
CA PRO A 105 11.78 -3.58 15.44
C PRO A 105 11.15 -3.02 16.72
N GLN A 106 11.16 -3.81 17.79
CA GLN A 106 10.77 -3.32 19.10
C GLN A 106 11.77 -2.29 19.63
N VAL A 107 11.26 -1.25 20.28
CA VAL A 107 12.07 -0.22 20.94
C VAL A 107 11.73 -0.23 22.43
N THR A 108 12.76 -0.21 23.27
CA THR A 108 12.59 -0.08 24.73
C THR A 108 12.67 1.39 25.11
N ILE A 109 11.58 1.94 25.63
CA ILE A 109 11.48 3.30 26.11
C ILE A 109 11.30 3.24 27.64
N GLY A 110 12.37 3.51 28.38
CA GLY A 110 12.39 3.33 29.83
C GLY A 110 12.27 1.85 30.22
N ASN A 111 11.15 1.48 30.85
CA ASN A 111 10.87 0.09 31.27
C ASN A 111 9.84 -0.62 30.37
N GLU A 112 9.39 0.02 29.29
CA GLU A 112 8.38 -0.53 28.39
C GLU A 112 9.03 -0.88 27.04
N THR A 113 8.76 -2.08 26.54
CA THR A 113 9.12 -2.50 25.18
C THR A 113 7.89 -2.42 24.31
N VAL A 114 7.94 -1.57 23.29
CA VAL A 114 6.82 -1.30 22.37
C VAL A 114 7.25 -1.55 20.94
N ARG A 115 6.30 -2.00 20.11
CA ARG A 115 6.50 -2.15 18.67
C ARG A 115 5.75 -1.04 17.93
N ASN A 116 6.48 -0.29 17.11
CA ASN A 116 5.89 0.61 16.14
C ASN A 116 5.63 -0.12 14.83
N PHE A 117 4.78 0.47 13.99
CA PHE A 117 4.48 -0.03 12.67
C PHE A 117 4.49 1.12 11.67
N LEU A 118 5.03 0.85 10.50
CA LEU A 118 4.97 1.79 9.38
C LEU A 118 3.82 1.39 8.46
N LYS A 119 2.90 2.34 8.22
CA LYS A 119 1.82 2.18 7.25
C LYS A 119 2.17 2.92 5.97
N VAL A 120 2.30 2.18 4.88
CA VAL A 120 2.49 2.73 3.54
C VAL A 120 1.23 2.49 2.72
N ASN A 121 0.66 3.55 2.18
CA ASN A 121 -0.57 3.50 1.38
C ASN A 121 -0.29 4.03 -0.04
N GLU A 122 -0.82 3.37 -1.05
CA GLU A 122 -0.81 3.81 -2.45
C GLU A 122 -2.22 3.83 -3.03
N ARG A 123 -2.53 4.78 -3.92
CA ARG A 123 -3.88 4.86 -4.52
C ARG A 123 -4.08 3.70 -5.49
N ARG A 124 -5.22 3.02 -5.44
CA ARG A 124 -5.56 1.90 -6.36
C ARG A 124 -5.67 2.31 -7.82
N ILE A 125 -5.71 3.60 -8.14
CA ILE A 125 -5.66 4.08 -9.54
C ILE A 125 -4.39 3.63 -10.29
N PHE A 126 -3.36 3.20 -9.56
CA PHE A 126 -2.13 2.64 -10.14
C PHE A 126 -2.24 1.13 -10.47
N ASP A 127 -3.37 0.47 -10.18
CA ASP A 127 -3.71 -0.89 -10.62
C ASP A 127 -4.21 -0.95 -12.08
N SER A 128 -3.61 -0.14 -12.96
CA SER A 128 -3.91 -0.17 -14.40
C SER A 128 -3.53 -1.53 -15.01
N PRO A 129 -4.38 -2.13 -15.87
CA PRO A 129 -4.03 -3.35 -16.59
C PRO A 129 -2.94 -3.13 -17.66
N VAL A 130 -2.60 -1.89 -17.94
CA VAL A 130 -1.55 -1.51 -18.90
C VAL A 130 -0.26 -1.27 -18.13
N ALA A 131 0.82 -1.92 -18.57
CA ALA A 131 2.16 -1.71 -18.04
C ALA A 131 2.52 -0.22 -18.10
N PRO A 132 3.16 0.33 -17.05
CA PRO A 132 3.73 1.67 -17.15
C PRO A 132 4.78 1.69 -18.26
N LYS A 133 5.02 2.86 -18.84
CA LYS A 133 6.00 3.02 -19.91
C LYS A 133 7.05 4.06 -19.55
N ILE A 134 8.27 3.82 -20.01
CA ILE A 134 9.35 4.80 -20.03
C ILE A 134 9.48 5.33 -21.45
N GLN A 135 9.60 6.65 -21.58
CA GLN A 135 9.88 7.30 -22.85
C GLN A 135 11.37 7.68 -22.88
N LEU A 136 12.08 7.16 -23.87
CA LEU A 136 13.46 7.50 -24.15
C LEU A 136 13.49 8.40 -25.38
N GLU A 137 13.99 9.62 -25.24
CA GLU A 137 14.26 10.49 -26.39
C GLU A 137 15.61 10.09 -26.98
N ASN A 138 15.60 9.72 -28.26
CA ASN A 138 16.80 9.38 -29.02
C ASN A 138 17.50 10.65 -29.51
N ASP A 139 18.79 10.54 -29.89
CA ASP A 139 19.58 11.67 -30.40
C ASP A 139 18.99 12.35 -31.64
N ASP A 140 18.10 11.66 -32.39
CA ASP A 140 17.38 12.20 -33.55
C ASP A 140 16.04 12.87 -33.20
N GLY A 141 15.72 12.99 -31.90
CA GLY A 141 14.48 13.58 -31.38
C GLY A 141 13.26 12.65 -31.45
N SER A 142 13.43 11.39 -31.87
CA SER A 142 12.35 10.39 -31.81
C SER A 142 12.18 9.82 -30.40
N ILE A 143 10.97 9.39 -30.07
CA ILE A 143 10.65 8.79 -28.76
C ILE A 143 10.49 7.28 -28.91
N THR A 144 11.28 6.53 -28.16
CA THR A 144 11.09 5.10 -27.95
C THR A 144 10.29 4.88 -26.67
N GLU A 145 9.18 4.16 -26.74
CA GLU A 145 8.44 3.72 -25.56
C GLU A 145 8.83 2.28 -25.19
N LEU A 146 9.21 2.07 -23.94
CA LEU A 146 9.51 0.76 -23.38
C LEU A 146 8.53 0.46 -22.24
N ASP A 147 8.06 -0.79 -22.17
CA ASP A 147 7.34 -1.26 -20.99
C ASP A 147 8.27 -1.23 -19.76
N ALA A 148 7.71 -0.89 -18.61
CA ALA A 148 8.46 -0.65 -17.39
C ALA A 148 7.89 -1.46 -16.21
N SER A 149 8.72 -1.61 -15.19
CA SER A 149 8.29 -2.03 -13.85
C SER A 149 8.04 -0.80 -12.99
N MET A 150 7.16 -0.90 -12.00
CA MET A 150 7.12 0.11 -10.93
C MET A 150 7.99 -0.38 -9.78
N PHE A 151 8.84 0.50 -9.26
CA PHE A 151 9.69 0.21 -8.11
C PHE A 151 9.50 1.27 -7.04
N ARG A 152 9.34 0.86 -5.80
CA ARG A 152 9.34 1.75 -4.63
C ARG A 152 10.32 1.25 -3.57
N PHE A 153 10.60 2.11 -2.61
CA PHE A 153 11.50 1.80 -1.51
C PHE A 153 10.88 2.14 -0.16
N ILE A 154 11.07 1.29 0.84
CA ILE A 154 10.67 1.51 2.23
C ILE A 154 11.90 1.40 3.11
N ASN A 155 12.14 2.42 3.92
CA ASN A 155 13.16 2.42 4.95
C ASN A 155 12.54 2.04 6.30
N ALA A 156 12.74 0.79 6.72
CA ALA A 156 12.41 0.30 8.05
C ALA A 156 13.66 0.12 8.94
N SER A 157 14.76 0.78 8.60
CA SER A 157 15.97 0.86 9.43
C SER A 157 15.98 2.10 10.32
N ASP A 158 16.98 2.22 11.19
CA ASP A 158 17.18 3.36 12.09
C ASP A 158 18.12 4.45 11.50
N VAL A 159 18.50 4.34 10.23
CA VAL A 159 19.41 5.27 9.52
C VAL A 159 18.73 5.87 8.30
N SER A 160 18.98 7.15 8.02
CA SER A 160 18.55 7.81 6.77
C SER A 160 19.41 7.32 5.60
N VAL A 161 18.78 6.96 4.48
CA VAL A 161 19.48 6.27 3.39
C VAL A 161 19.26 6.87 2.00
N ASP A 162 20.27 6.74 1.16
CA ASP A 162 20.15 6.89 -0.30
C ASP A 162 20.07 5.52 -0.97
N VAL A 163 19.39 5.47 -2.12
CA VAL A 163 19.12 4.23 -2.86
C VAL A 163 19.53 4.39 -4.31
N ASN A 164 20.44 3.53 -4.75
CA ASN A 164 20.95 3.49 -6.11
C ASN A 164 20.66 2.12 -6.72
N LEU A 165 20.12 2.12 -7.95
CA LEU A 165 19.85 0.90 -8.71
C LEU A 165 20.92 0.74 -9.78
N TRP A 166 21.65 -0.37 -9.75
CA TRP A 166 22.72 -0.65 -10.69
C TRP A 166 22.32 -1.75 -11.67
N LEU A 167 22.26 -1.39 -12.95
CA LEU A 167 22.10 -2.30 -14.07
C LEU A 167 23.48 -2.82 -14.49
N ASN A 168 23.66 -4.14 -14.45
CA ASN A 168 24.89 -4.85 -14.87
C ASN A 168 26.20 -4.33 -14.25
N ASP A 169 26.15 -3.75 -13.04
CA ASP A 169 27.30 -3.14 -12.36
C ASP A 169 28.00 -1.99 -13.13
N SER A 170 27.37 -1.46 -14.19
CA SER A 170 27.96 -0.42 -15.05
C SER A 170 27.12 0.84 -15.20
N THR A 171 25.82 0.76 -14.97
CA THR A 171 24.88 1.88 -15.14
C THR A 171 24.05 2.04 -13.88
N SER A 172 24.20 3.17 -13.19
CA SER A 172 23.43 3.47 -11.98
C SER A 172 22.27 4.43 -12.26
N VAL A 173 21.19 4.25 -11.53
CA VAL A 173 20.07 5.18 -11.42
C VAL A 173 19.94 5.56 -9.95
N ASP A 174 20.09 6.86 -9.66
CA ASP A 174 19.83 7.42 -8.34
C ASP A 174 18.30 7.41 -8.14
N PHE A 175 17.81 6.44 -7.37
CA PHE A 175 16.38 6.18 -7.27
C PHE A 175 15.71 7.03 -6.19
N ALA A 176 16.31 7.09 -5.01
CA ALA A 176 15.82 7.88 -3.89
C ALA A 176 16.99 8.43 -3.08
N SER A 177 16.81 9.60 -2.49
CA SER A 177 17.79 10.21 -1.61
C SER A 177 17.13 10.70 -0.33
N ASP A 178 17.89 10.69 0.77
CA ASP A 178 17.46 11.14 2.09
C ASP A 178 16.14 10.49 2.55
N VAL A 179 16.04 9.17 2.38
CA VAL A 179 14.90 8.42 2.88
C VAL A 179 15.10 8.20 4.38
N GLU A 180 14.47 9.04 5.18
CA GLU A 180 14.52 8.99 6.65
C GLU A 180 14.09 7.63 7.23
N PRO A 181 14.52 7.30 8.48
CA PRO A 181 13.99 6.16 9.23
C PRO A 181 12.47 6.15 9.26
N GLU A 182 11.88 4.97 9.08
CA GLU A 182 10.44 4.78 8.95
C GLU A 182 9.82 5.55 7.76
N GLY A 183 10.64 5.99 6.80
CA GLY A 183 10.23 6.67 5.58
C GLY A 183 10.03 5.73 4.38
N PHE A 184 9.57 6.30 3.27
CA PHE A 184 9.45 5.58 2.00
C PHE A 184 9.56 6.52 0.81
N ALA A 185 10.06 5.99 -0.32
CA ALA A 185 9.98 6.63 -1.63
C ALA A 185 8.77 6.07 -2.39
N ASN A 186 8.06 6.94 -3.11
CA ASN A 186 6.94 6.53 -3.96
C ASN A 186 7.41 5.68 -5.15
N TYR A 187 6.46 5.05 -5.85
CA TYR A 187 6.82 4.30 -7.05
C TYR A 187 7.39 5.21 -8.15
N GLY A 188 8.52 4.81 -8.70
CA GLY A 188 9.05 5.29 -9.97
C GLY A 188 9.01 4.17 -11.02
N SER A 189 8.98 4.55 -12.30
CA SER A 189 9.09 3.59 -13.40
C SER A 189 10.57 3.30 -13.69
N ILE A 190 10.92 2.02 -13.77
CA ILE A 190 12.26 1.55 -14.13
C ILE A 190 12.17 0.49 -15.23
N GLU A 191 13.24 0.33 -16.01
CA GLU A 191 13.28 -0.67 -17.08
C GLU A 191 13.04 -2.08 -16.51
N MET A 192 12.42 -2.96 -17.29
CA MET A 192 12.23 -4.36 -16.89
C MET A 192 13.55 -5.16 -17.01
N ALA A 193 14.40 -5.02 -16.01
CA ALA A 193 15.70 -5.67 -15.95
C ALA A 193 16.00 -6.25 -14.56
N SER A 194 17.19 -6.83 -14.38
CA SER A 194 17.70 -7.17 -13.06
C SER A 194 18.64 -6.08 -12.58
N TYR A 195 18.34 -5.52 -11.41
CA TYR A 195 19.16 -4.53 -10.75
C TYR A 195 19.77 -5.07 -9.47
N LYS A 196 20.99 -4.62 -9.18
CA LYS A 196 21.56 -4.64 -7.84
C LYS A 196 21.19 -3.35 -7.13
N VAL A 197 20.56 -3.45 -5.97
CA VAL A 197 20.18 -2.33 -5.13
C VAL A 197 21.32 -2.04 -4.17
N TYR A 198 21.82 -0.81 -4.21
CA TYR A 198 22.79 -0.28 -3.25
C TYR A 198 22.09 0.69 -2.33
N VAL A 199 22.23 0.45 -1.03
CA VAL A 199 21.68 1.32 0.00
C VAL A 199 22.85 1.88 0.78
N THR A 200 22.96 3.20 0.79
CA THR A 200 24.06 3.93 1.42
C THR A 200 23.53 4.82 2.53
N ASP A 201 24.34 5.01 3.57
CA ASP A 201 24.07 6.01 4.60
C ASP A 201 24.04 7.39 3.95
N HIS A 202 22.98 8.16 4.16
CA HIS A 202 22.83 9.47 3.55
C HIS A 202 23.91 10.48 4.01
N THR A 203 24.41 10.31 5.23
CA THR A 203 25.38 11.23 5.85
C THR A 203 26.82 10.84 5.52
N THR A 204 27.16 9.56 5.64
CA THR A 204 28.55 9.08 5.47
C THR A 204 28.85 8.56 4.07
N ALA A 205 27.81 8.30 3.26
CA ALA A 205 27.88 7.62 1.97
C ALA A 205 28.44 6.18 2.04
N ASP A 206 28.54 5.60 3.24
CA ASP A 206 28.96 4.21 3.40
C ASP A 206 27.88 3.27 2.87
N THR A 207 28.28 2.20 2.18
CA THR A 207 27.32 1.17 1.75
C THR A 207 26.86 0.36 2.96
N LEU A 208 25.56 0.42 3.24
CA LEU A 208 24.91 -0.26 4.35
C LEU A 208 24.37 -1.63 3.94
N ALA A 209 23.79 -1.74 2.74
CA ALA A 209 23.26 -3.00 2.22
C ALA A 209 23.40 -3.09 0.70
N THR A 210 23.50 -4.33 0.21
CA THR A 210 23.46 -4.64 -1.21
C THR A 210 22.66 -5.92 -1.44
N PHE A 211 21.70 -5.87 -2.35
CA PHE A 211 20.83 -7.02 -2.66
C PHE A 211 20.26 -6.92 -4.07
N ASP A 212 19.83 -8.06 -4.63
CA ASP A 212 19.26 -8.10 -5.98
C ASP A 212 17.74 -7.87 -5.98
N THR A 213 17.26 -7.24 -7.05
CA THR A 213 15.83 -7.19 -7.39
C THR A 213 15.31 -8.49 -8.00
N GLY A 214 16.21 -9.32 -8.54
CA GLY A 214 15.85 -10.41 -9.44
C GLY A 214 15.38 -9.89 -10.80
N ALA A 215 14.92 -10.79 -11.67
CA ALA A 215 14.37 -10.40 -12.96
C ALA A 215 13.03 -9.69 -12.78
N MET A 216 13.00 -8.39 -13.08
CA MET A 216 11.79 -7.61 -13.02
C MET A 216 10.95 -7.79 -14.29
N SER A 217 9.64 -7.56 -14.15
CA SER A 217 8.63 -7.67 -15.20
C SER A 217 7.64 -6.52 -15.07
N ALA A 218 6.67 -6.40 -15.97
CA ALA A 218 5.64 -5.35 -15.97
C ALA A 218 4.67 -5.47 -14.77
N LYS A 219 5.21 -5.26 -13.57
CA LYS A 219 4.62 -5.45 -12.26
C LYS A 219 5.21 -4.43 -11.29
N ARG A 220 4.65 -4.38 -10.08
CA ARG A 220 5.17 -3.54 -9.00
C ARG A 220 6.07 -4.32 -8.06
N TYR A 221 7.09 -3.61 -7.59
CA TYR A 221 8.07 -4.13 -6.68
C TYR A 221 8.35 -3.12 -5.57
N THR A 222 8.54 -3.65 -4.37
CA THR A 222 8.92 -2.87 -3.20
C THR A 222 10.24 -3.41 -2.67
N ALA A 223 11.28 -2.59 -2.68
CA ALA A 223 12.44 -2.84 -1.84
C ALA A 223 12.16 -2.37 -0.42
N VAL A 224 12.50 -3.21 0.56
CA VAL A 224 12.44 -2.86 1.98
C VAL A 224 13.83 -3.07 2.56
N VAL A 225 14.30 -2.10 3.33
CA VAL A 225 15.49 -2.27 4.19
C VAL A 225 15.11 -2.22 5.64
N TRP A 226 15.89 -2.91 6.46
CA TRP A 226 15.69 -2.99 7.89
C TRP A 226 17.01 -3.23 8.62
N GLY A 227 17.02 -3.03 9.93
CA GLY A 227 18.20 -3.21 10.77
C GLY A 227 18.69 -1.90 11.36
N ALA A 228 19.89 -1.94 11.93
CA ALA A 228 20.51 -0.82 12.61
C ALA A 228 21.76 -0.32 11.89
N ALA A 229 22.24 0.88 12.23
CA ALA A 229 23.53 1.41 11.77
C ALA A 229 24.65 0.36 11.94
N GLY A 230 25.22 -0.10 10.81
CA GLY A 230 26.27 -1.12 10.74
C GLY A 230 25.80 -2.56 10.46
N ALA A 231 24.50 -2.82 10.44
CA ALA A 231 23.90 -4.12 10.11
C ALA A 231 22.54 -3.97 9.43
N VAL A 232 22.50 -3.21 8.32
CA VAL A 232 21.31 -3.08 7.48
C VAL A 232 21.24 -4.25 6.51
N ALA A 233 20.06 -4.81 6.33
CA ALA A 233 19.75 -5.77 5.28
C ALA A 233 18.59 -5.25 4.45
N GLY A 234 18.41 -5.81 3.25
CA GLY A 234 17.31 -5.45 2.39
C GLY A 234 16.88 -6.57 1.47
N LYS A 235 15.67 -6.41 0.94
CA LYS A 235 15.08 -7.37 0.00
C LYS A 235 14.04 -6.70 -0.88
N THR A 236 13.96 -7.19 -2.11
CA THR A 236 12.91 -6.83 -3.05
C THR A 236 11.74 -7.80 -2.95
N LEU A 237 10.53 -7.24 -2.88
CA LEU A 237 9.26 -7.95 -2.82
C LEU A 237 8.49 -7.67 -4.10
N ALA A 238 8.02 -8.72 -4.78
CA ALA A 238 7.00 -8.55 -5.81
C ALA A 238 5.68 -8.20 -5.12
N ASP A 239 5.00 -7.16 -5.60
CA ASP A 239 3.73 -6.73 -5.06
C ASP A 239 2.56 -7.48 -5.71
N ASP A 240 2.74 -7.91 -6.98
CA ASP A 240 1.76 -8.54 -7.88
C ASP A 240 2.24 -9.88 -8.49
#